data_AF-A0A4Q6FL50-F1
#
_entry.id   AF-A0A4Q6FL50-F1
#
_cell.length_a   1.000
_cell.length_b   1.000
_cell.length_c   1.000
_cell.angle_alpha   90.00
_cell.angle_beta   90.00
_cell.angle_gamma   90.00
#
_symmetry.space_group_name_H-M   'P 1'
#
loop_
_entity.id
_entity.type
_entity.pdbx_description
1 polymer ?
#
loop_
_entity_poly.entity_id
_entity_poly.type
_entity_poly.pdbx_seq_one_letter_code
_entity_poly.pdbx_strand_id
1 'polypeptide(L)'
;MTHILGKKSAVFIGLILAHSAQGAPASKEIRFQWNGSGCAKSESKTPWDPMVVTLVASKDPLEFQLRRGAGSSLKDIRKNCDLIVSSPEPLQFALDSIDIKGSGALAADAKVDLAVEASSQGAAGSKRYELKRSSGDKVFKITKSIEDGDLFWSACGRALQVSAKGTVKSGLTVDTRIDGISYNFQAKSCKK
;
A
#
# COMPACT_ATOMS: atom_id res chain seq x y z
N MET A 1 -81.03 42.57 -8.99
CA MET A 1 -81.06 41.19 -8.48
C MET A 1 -79.61 40.74 -8.37
N THR A 2 -79.10 40.76 -7.15
CA THR A 2 -77.67 40.75 -6.81
C THR A 2 -77.32 39.34 -6.36
N HIS A 3 -76.33 38.70 -6.98
CA HIS A 3 -75.85 37.39 -6.56
C HIS A 3 -74.36 37.41 -6.18
N ILE A 4 -74.18 37.14 -4.87
CA ILE A 4 -73.24 36.18 -4.28
C ILE A 4 -71.81 36.66 -3.95
N LEU A 5 -71.62 36.70 -2.62
CA LEU A 5 -70.42 36.73 -1.81
C LEU A 5 -69.45 35.56 -2.08
N GLY A 6 -68.16 35.89 -2.21
CA GLY A 6 -67.10 35.36 -1.35
C GLY A 6 -66.46 34.00 -1.69
N LYS A 7 -65.15 34.01 -1.93
CA LYS A 7 -64.16 33.30 -1.10
C LYS A 7 -62.73 33.66 -1.50
N LYS A 8 -61.97 34.11 -0.50
CA LYS A 8 -60.53 34.31 -0.53
C LYS A 8 -59.85 32.98 -0.88
N SER A 9 -58.84 32.98 -1.74
CA SER A 9 -57.84 31.90 -1.75
C SER A 9 -56.46 32.50 -1.96
N ALA A 10 -55.61 32.08 -1.04
CA ALA A 10 -54.35 32.66 -0.71
C ALA A 10 -53.26 32.30 -1.73
N VAL A 11 -52.34 33.24 -1.82
CA VAL A 11 -51.00 33.16 -2.38
C VAL A 11 -50.32 31.82 -2.03
N PHE A 12 -49.88 31.09 -3.06
CA PHE A 12 -48.80 30.11 -2.96
C PHE A 12 -47.69 30.56 -3.91
N ILE A 13 -46.79 31.40 -3.40
CA ILE A 13 -45.48 31.61 -4.03
C ILE A 13 -44.67 30.34 -3.70
N GLY A 14 -44.67 29.40 -4.64
CA GLY A 14 -43.73 28.29 -4.64
C GLY A 14 -42.33 28.82 -4.88
N LEU A 15 -41.60 29.10 -3.79
CA LEU A 15 -40.17 29.33 -3.85
C LEU A 15 -39.52 27.97 -4.15
N ILE A 16 -39.22 27.73 -5.43
CA ILE A 16 -38.38 26.61 -5.84
C ILE A 16 -36.98 26.90 -5.30
N LEU A 17 -36.69 26.39 -4.10
CA LEU A 17 -35.33 26.22 -3.61
C LEU A 17 -34.68 25.18 -4.51
N ALA A 18 -34.10 25.66 -5.62
CA ALA A 18 -33.05 24.96 -6.33
C ALA A 18 -31.89 24.77 -5.35
N HIS A 19 -31.96 23.72 -4.55
CA HIS A 19 -30.80 23.19 -3.86
C HIS A 19 -29.89 22.72 -4.98
N SER A 20 -28.93 23.59 -5.30
CA SER A 20 -27.72 23.22 -5.99
C SER A 20 -27.19 21.98 -5.29
N ALA A 21 -27.47 20.80 -5.87
CA ALA A 21 -26.68 19.61 -5.64
C ALA A 21 -25.31 19.92 -6.26
N GLN A 22 -24.56 20.79 -5.58
CA GLN A 22 -23.11 20.86 -5.71
C GLN A 22 -22.66 19.50 -5.22
N GLY A 23 -22.53 18.57 -6.16
CA GLY A 23 -21.87 17.30 -5.92
C GLY A 23 -20.59 17.63 -5.16
N ALA A 24 -20.46 17.06 -3.96
CA ALA A 24 -19.23 17.19 -3.20
C ALA A 24 -18.07 16.91 -4.16
N PRO A 25 -17.03 17.77 -4.18
CA PRO A 25 -15.90 17.55 -5.06
C PRO A 25 -15.46 16.10 -4.88
N ALA A 26 -15.43 15.33 -5.96
CA ALA A 26 -14.99 13.95 -5.93
C ALA A 26 -13.65 13.94 -5.18
N SER A 27 -13.63 13.32 -3.99
CA SER A 27 -12.44 13.30 -3.17
C SER A 27 -11.29 12.79 -4.02
N LYS A 28 -10.16 13.51 -4.02
CA LYS A 28 -8.93 12.99 -4.64
C LYS A 28 -8.59 11.71 -3.88
N GLU A 29 -8.57 10.56 -4.53
CA GLU A 29 -8.34 9.27 -3.86
C GLU A 29 -6.91 8.77 -4.17
N ILE A 30 -6.32 8.05 -3.22
CA ILE A 30 -5.16 7.18 -3.45
C ILE A 30 -5.63 5.76 -3.22
N ARG A 31 -5.29 4.88 -4.16
CA ARG A 31 -5.64 3.46 -4.15
C ARG A 31 -4.42 2.63 -3.82
N PHE A 32 -4.59 1.71 -2.88
CA PHE A 32 -3.66 0.64 -2.53
C PHE A 32 -4.23 -0.69 -3.01
N GLN A 33 -3.55 -1.36 -3.93
CA GLN A 33 -3.97 -2.65 -4.44
C GLN A 33 -2.91 -3.71 -4.14
N TRP A 34 -3.28 -4.67 -3.32
CA TRP A 34 -2.48 -5.84 -2.99
C TRP A 34 -2.75 -6.98 -3.99
N ASN A 35 -1.68 -7.56 -4.54
CA ASN A 35 -1.70 -8.66 -5.52
C ASN A 35 -0.56 -9.66 -5.23
N GLY A 36 -0.56 -10.81 -5.94
CA GLY A 36 0.56 -11.76 -5.95
C GLY A 36 0.26 -13.10 -5.25
N SER A 37 1.24 -13.99 -5.28
CA SER A 37 1.11 -15.38 -4.78
C SER A 37 1.28 -15.52 -3.26
N GLY A 38 1.64 -14.43 -2.58
CA GLY A 38 1.89 -14.36 -1.14
C GLY A 38 0.86 -13.56 -0.33
N CYS A 39 -0.18 -13.00 -0.96
CA CYS A 39 -1.21 -12.27 -0.24
C CYS A 39 -2.57 -12.29 -0.96
N ALA A 40 -3.64 -12.31 -0.17
CA ALA A 40 -4.99 -12.23 -0.71
C ALA A 40 -5.19 -10.88 -1.40
N LYS A 41 -5.71 -10.92 -2.64
CA LYS A 41 -6.06 -9.72 -3.39
C LYS A 41 -6.99 -8.86 -2.55
N SER A 42 -6.65 -7.59 -2.43
CA SER A 42 -7.49 -6.61 -1.74
C SER A 42 -7.18 -5.22 -2.23
N GLU A 43 -8.17 -4.35 -2.14
CA GLU A 43 -8.03 -2.94 -2.44
C GLU A 43 -8.46 -2.12 -1.24
N SER A 44 -7.73 -1.04 -0.97
CA SER A 44 -8.18 0.02 -0.07
C SER A 44 -7.94 1.38 -0.70
N LYS A 45 -8.65 2.37 -0.18
CA LYS A 45 -8.58 3.74 -0.66
C LYS A 45 -8.44 4.68 0.52
N THR A 46 -7.69 5.75 0.33
CA THR A 46 -7.60 6.85 1.27
C THR A 46 -7.81 8.17 0.53
N PRO A 47 -8.45 9.18 1.14
CA PRO A 47 -8.41 10.53 0.61
C PRO A 47 -6.95 11.00 0.48
N TRP A 48 -6.67 11.71 -0.60
CA TRP A 48 -5.45 12.47 -0.78
C TRP A 48 -5.63 13.84 -0.14
N ASP A 49 -4.82 14.08 0.88
CA ASP A 49 -4.67 15.39 1.49
C ASP A 49 -3.24 15.86 1.23
N PRO A 50 -3.01 16.97 0.49
CA PRO A 50 -1.68 17.49 0.24
C PRO A 50 -0.95 17.95 1.52
N MET A 51 -1.66 18.09 2.65
CA MET A 51 -1.09 18.35 3.97
C MET A 51 -0.69 17.07 4.71
N VAL A 52 -1.22 15.90 4.32
CA VAL A 52 -0.85 14.59 4.87
C VAL A 52 0.28 14.00 4.02
N VAL A 53 1.49 14.11 4.55
CA VAL A 53 2.72 13.70 3.85
C VAL A 53 2.98 12.19 3.95
N THR A 54 2.29 11.50 4.86
CA THR A 54 2.55 10.07 5.16
C THR A 54 1.30 9.23 4.92
N LEU A 55 1.39 8.32 3.96
CA LEU A 55 0.36 7.35 3.66
C LEU A 55 0.79 5.98 4.17
N VAL A 56 -0.11 5.24 4.79
CA VAL A 56 0.20 3.91 5.35
C VAL A 56 -0.62 2.85 4.64
N ALA A 57 0.05 1.81 4.14
CA ALA A 57 -0.59 0.61 3.65
C ALA A 57 -0.10 -0.60 4.46
N SER A 58 -1.02 -1.27 5.15
CA SER A 58 -0.71 -2.44 5.97
C SER A 58 -1.48 -3.66 5.50
N LYS A 59 -0.92 -4.85 5.76
CA LYS A 59 -1.56 -6.13 5.53
C LYS A 59 -1.21 -7.10 6.65
N ASP A 60 -2.25 -7.55 7.35
CA ASP A 60 -2.18 -8.45 8.50
C ASP A 60 -3.55 -9.17 8.65
N PRO A 61 -3.61 -10.51 8.72
CA PRO A 61 -2.49 -11.46 8.60
C PRO A 61 -2.03 -11.63 7.15
N LEU A 62 -0.72 -11.78 6.96
CA LEU A 62 -0.08 -12.09 5.69
C LEU A 62 0.73 -13.37 5.81
N GLU A 63 0.06 -14.52 6.00
CA GLU A 63 0.77 -15.77 6.26
C GLU A 63 1.49 -16.30 5.01
N PHE A 64 2.82 -16.24 5.00
CA PHE A 64 3.62 -17.02 4.08
C PHE A 64 4.80 -17.68 4.77
N GLN A 65 4.99 -18.98 4.48
CA GLN A 65 6.06 -19.80 5.04
C GLN A 65 7.22 -19.87 4.05
N LEU A 66 8.43 -19.59 4.51
CA LEU A 66 9.66 -19.86 3.77
C LEU A 66 10.26 -21.17 4.31
N ARG A 67 10.40 -22.18 3.43
CA ARG A 67 10.98 -23.49 3.72
C ARG A 67 12.14 -23.81 2.77
N ARG A 68 13.28 -24.26 3.30
CA ARG A 68 14.41 -24.75 2.50
C ARG A 68 14.80 -26.15 2.97
N GLY A 69 14.75 -27.16 2.10
CA GLY A 69 15.17 -28.53 2.42
C GLY A 69 16.57 -28.87 1.93
N ALA A 70 17.13 -29.98 2.41
CA ALA A 70 18.37 -30.55 1.87
C ALA A 70 18.24 -30.79 0.35
N GLY A 71 19.15 -30.24 -0.45
CA GLY A 71 19.15 -30.37 -1.91
C GLY A 71 18.23 -29.40 -2.68
N SER A 72 17.50 -28.50 -2.01
CA SER A 72 16.65 -27.49 -2.69
C SER A 72 17.48 -26.34 -3.27
N SER A 73 17.12 -25.88 -4.48
CA SER A 73 17.83 -24.81 -5.18
C SER A 73 17.46 -23.43 -4.59
N LEU A 74 18.32 -22.42 -4.76
CA LEU A 74 18.08 -21.03 -4.30
C LEU A 74 16.76 -20.41 -4.85
N LYS A 75 16.10 -21.04 -5.82
CA LYS A 75 14.94 -20.51 -6.55
C LYS A 75 13.58 -20.84 -5.92
N ASP A 76 13.50 -21.74 -4.94
CA ASP A 76 12.23 -22.40 -4.58
C ASP A 76 11.33 -21.66 -3.58
N ILE A 77 11.61 -20.39 -3.27
CA ILE A 77 10.74 -19.61 -2.38
C ILE A 77 10.49 -18.21 -2.93
N ARG A 78 9.69 -18.11 -4.00
CA ARG A 78 9.18 -16.83 -4.51
C ARG A 78 7.71 -16.68 -4.13
N LYS A 79 7.46 -16.17 -2.93
CA LYS A 79 6.17 -15.58 -2.58
C LYS A 79 6.33 -14.07 -2.76
N ASN A 80 5.64 -13.53 -3.76
CA ASN A 80 5.61 -12.09 -4.01
C ASN A 80 4.27 -11.59 -3.50
N CYS A 81 4.32 -10.63 -2.56
CA CYS A 81 3.17 -9.79 -2.30
C CYS A 81 3.50 -8.41 -2.86
N ASP A 82 2.76 -8.05 -3.92
CA ASP A 82 2.92 -6.81 -4.64
C ASP A 82 1.86 -5.82 -4.14
N LEU A 83 2.30 -4.64 -3.72
CA LEU A 83 1.45 -3.49 -3.46
C LEU A 83 1.60 -2.49 -4.59
N ILE A 84 0.48 -2.09 -5.19
CA ILE A 84 0.42 -1.02 -6.18
C ILE A 84 -0.22 0.21 -5.51
N VAL A 85 0.48 1.32 -5.51
CA VAL A 85 0.00 2.62 -5.04
C VAL A 85 -0.27 3.51 -6.25
N SER A 86 -1.49 4.02 -6.39
CA SER A 86 -1.90 4.82 -7.54
C SER A 86 -2.89 5.91 -7.16
N SER A 87 -3.02 6.94 -8.00
CA SER A 87 -4.04 7.98 -7.88
C SER A 87 -4.50 8.38 -9.27
N PRO A 88 -5.79 8.77 -9.47
CA PRO A 88 -6.23 9.43 -10.68
C PRO A 88 -5.58 10.81 -10.87
N GLU A 89 -5.10 11.44 -9.80
CA GLU A 89 -4.36 12.71 -9.87
C GLU A 89 -2.90 12.46 -10.29
N PRO A 90 -2.26 13.41 -11.00
CA PRO A 90 -0.84 13.32 -11.35
C PRO A 90 0.02 13.54 -10.10
N LEU A 91 0.24 12.45 -9.36
CA LEU A 91 1.10 12.40 -8.18
C LEU A 91 2.37 11.58 -8.45
N GLN A 92 3.39 11.82 -7.64
CA GLN A 92 4.53 10.92 -7.46
C GLN A 92 4.48 10.31 -6.07
N PHE A 93 4.90 9.06 -5.96
CA PHE A 93 4.97 8.32 -4.70
C PHE A 93 6.39 7.84 -4.46
N ALA A 94 6.84 7.84 -3.20
CA ALA A 94 8.07 7.21 -2.79
C ALA A 94 7.83 6.35 -1.55
N LEU A 95 8.49 5.19 -1.49
CA LEU A 95 8.50 4.36 -0.29
C LEU A 95 9.42 5.02 0.74
N ASP A 96 8.89 5.30 1.92
CA ASP A 96 9.56 6.01 3.01
C ASP A 96 10.10 5.06 4.07
N SER A 97 9.27 4.07 4.45
CA SER A 97 9.69 3.07 5.42
C SER A 97 8.92 1.76 5.26
N ILE A 98 9.54 0.71 5.77
CA ILE A 98 9.06 -0.67 5.72
C ILE A 98 9.08 -1.24 7.14
N ASP A 99 7.96 -1.79 7.57
CA ASP A 99 7.84 -2.57 8.79
C ASP A 99 7.41 -3.99 8.46
N ILE A 100 8.17 -4.99 8.90
CA ILE A 100 7.83 -6.41 8.78
C ILE A 100 7.79 -7.03 10.16
N LYS A 101 6.74 -7.78 10.45
CA LYS A 101 6.65 -8.66 11.61
C LYS A 101 6.56 -10.11 11.16
N GLY A 102 7.20 -11.01 11.89
CA GLY A 102 7.18 -12.43 11.57
C GLY A 102 7.63 -13.32 12.73
N SER A 103 7.64 -14.62 12.48
CA SER A 103 7.94 -15.65 13.46
C SER A 103 8.68 -16.85 12.83
N GLY A 104 9.13 -17.78 13.68
CA GLY A 104 9.87 -18.99 13.32
C GLY A 104 11.37 -18.88 13.61
N ALA A 105 11.95 -19.90 14.24
CA ALA A 105 13.35 -19.89 14.63
C ALA A 105 14.28 -20.01 13.40
N LEU A 106 15.34 -19.21 13.37
CA LEU A 106 16.46 -19.44 12.45
C LEU A 106 17.49 -20.34 13.13
N ALA A 107 17.95 -21.35 12.41
CA ALA A 107 19.16 -22.07 12.80
C ALA A 107 20.35 -21.10 12.87
N ALA A 108 21.35 -21.39 13.70
CA ALA A 108 22.48 -20.50 13.92
C ALA A 108 23.30 -20.19 12.64
N ASP A 109 23.27 -21.11 11.66
CA ASP A 109 23.92 -20.98 10.35
C ASP A 109 23.00 -20.45 9.25
N ALA A 110 21.70 -20.29 9.53
CA ALA A 110 20.72 -19.87 8.55
C ALA A 110 20.70 -18.35 8.36
N LYS A 111 20.70 -17.92 7.09
CA LYS A 111 20.53 -16.51 6.69
C LYS A 111 19.23 -16.34 5.92
N VAL A 112 18.44 -15.33 6.28
CA VAL A 112 17.25 -14.92 5.52
C VAL A 112 17.53 -13.57 4.88
N ASP A 113 17.59 -13.57 3.56
CA ASP A 113 17.69 -12.35 2.75
C ASP A 113 16.24 -11.88 2.45
N LEU A 114 15.74 -10.95 3.24
CA LEU A 114 14.50 -10.24 2.96
C LEU A 114 14.82 -8.97 2.18
N ALA A 115 14.04 -8.67 1.15
CA ALA A 115 14.19 -7.43 0.41
C ALA A 115 12.85 -6.93 -0.09
N VAL A 116 12.76 -5.62 -0.24
CA VAL A 116 11.62 -4.95 -0.88
C VAL A 116 12.12 -4.22 -2.10
N GLU A 117 11.45 -4.39 -3.23
CA GLU A 117 11.78 -3.72 -4.48
C GLU A 117 10.69 -2.73 -4.83
N ALA A 118 11.04 -1.45 -4.98
CA ALA A 118 10.16 -0.41 -5.47
C ALA A 118 10.44 -0.15 -6.96
N SER A 119 9.40 -0.06 -7.77
CA SER A 119 9.49 0.18 -9.21
C SER A 119 8.32 1.05 -9.69
N SER A 120 8.55 1.85 -10.73
CA SER A 120 7.52 2.72 -11.30
C SER A 120 6.86 2.01 -12.48
N GLN A 121 5.53 1.90 -12.49
CA GLN A 121 4.82 1.26 -13.60
C GLN A 121 5.09 1.95 -14.93
N GLY A 122 5.50 1.17 -15.93
CA GLY A 122 5.77 1.66 -17.29
C GLY A 122 7.06 2.48 -17.42
N ALA A 123 7.96 2.46 -16.43
CA ALA A 123 9.26 3.12 -16.50
C ALA A 123 10.41 2.13 -16.27
N ALA A 124 11.56 2.38 -16.90
CA ALA A 124 12.78 1.62 -16.65
C ALA A 124 13.41 2.11 -15.33
N GLY A 125 13.44 1.24 -14.32
CA GLY A 125 14.08 1.54 -13.04
C GLY A 125 13.38 0.87 -11.86
N SER A 126 14.18 0.31 -10.96
CA SER A 126 13.74 -0.17 -9.67
C SER A 126 14.81 0.11 -8.61
N LYS A 127 14.39 0.18 -7.35
CA LYS A 127 15.29 0.27 -6.20
C LYS A 127 15.00 -0.86 -5.23
N ARG A 128 16.06 -1.55 -4.82
CA ARG A 128 16.00 -2.68 -3.90
C ARG A 128 16.47 -2.24 -2.51
N TYR A 129 15.65 -2.50 -1.50
CA TYR A 129 15.94 -2.26 -0.09
C TYR A 129 16.16 -3.60 0.61
N GLU A 130 17.37 -3.83 1.11
CA GLU A 130 17.69 -5.03 1.88
C GLU A 130 17.23 -4.88 3.33
N LEU A 131 16.62 -5.93 3.85
CA LEU A 131 16.05 -6.00 5.18
C LEU A 131 16.82 -7.05 5.98
N LYS A 132 17.59 -6.59 6.98
CA LYS A 132 18.39 -7.46 7.82
C LYS A 132 17.52 -8.01 8.95
N ARG A 133 17.53 -9.34 9.08
CA ARG A 133 16.93 -10.05 10.22
C ARG A 133 18.03 -10.51 11.17
N SER A 134 17.85 -10.26 12.47
CA SER A 134 18.72 -10.80 13.53
C SER A 134 18.53 -12.32 13.68
N SER A 135 19.62 -13.05 13.91
CA SER A 135 19.59 -14.50 14.17
C SER A 135 19.05 -14.82 15.56
N GLY A 136 18.42 -15.99 15.72
CA GLY A 136 18.05 -16.55 17.04
C GLY A 136 16.64 -16.20 17.54
N ASP A 137 16.02 -15.14 17.01
CA ASP A 137 14.69 -14.73 17.46
C ASP A 137 13.58 -15.59 16.86
N LYS A 138 12.72 -16.16 17.73
CA LYS A 138 11.49 -16.89 17.35
C LYS A 138 10.39 -15.96 16.83
N VAL A 139 10.41 -14.70 17.22
CA VAL A 139 9.51 -13.64 16.75
C VAL A 139 10.39 -12.44 16.42
N PHE A 140 10.23 -11.87 15.24
CA PHE A 140 11.07 -10.78 14.78
C PHE A 140 10.24 -9.59 14.27
N LYS A 141 10.79 -8.40 14.45
CA LYS A 141 10.33 -7.17 13.83
C LYS A 141 11.51 -6.53 13.11
N ILE A 142 11.31 -6.17 11.85
CA ILE A 142 12.29 -5.44 11.04
C ILE A 142 11.65 -4.12 10.67
N THR A 143 12.32 -3.02 11.03
CA THR A 143 11.96 -1.67 10.62
C THR A 143 13.10 -1.11 9.78
N LYS A 144 12.78 -0.62 8.59
CA LYS A 144 13.72 0.03 7.68
C LYS A 144 13.15 1.38 7.26
N SER A 145 13.75 2.45 7.76
CA SER A 145 13.57 3.80 7.21
C SER A 145 14.47 4.00 6.00
N ILE A 146 13.97 4.70 4.99
CA ILE A 146 14.69 5.06 3.77
C ILE A 146 15.06 6.53 3.89
N GLU A 147 16.34 6.84 3.74
CA GLU A 147 16.83 8.22 3.80
C GLU A 147 16.35 9.01 2.59
N ASP A 148 16.17 10.33 2.74
CA ASP A 148 15.63 11.19 1.67
C ASP A 148 16.42 11.10 0.36
N GLY A 149 17.76 11.01 0.45
CA GLY A 149 18.64 10.83 -0.71
C GLY A 149 18.49 9.47 -1.39
N ASP A 150 17.89 8.50 -0.70
CA ASP A 150 17.67 7.15 -1.16
C ASP A 150 16.24 6.88 -1.65
N LEU A 151 15.32 7.84 -1.57
CA LEU A 151 13.95 7.67 -2.02
C LEU A 151 13.88 7.41 -3.53
N PHE A 152 13.27 6.29 -3.90
CA PHE A 152 12.85 6.03 -5.27
C PHE A 152 11.46 6.64 -5.50
N TRP A 153 11.42 7.73 -6.25
CA TRP A 153 10.17 8.38 -6.66
C TRP A 153 9.61 7.75 -7.93
N SER A 154 8.31 7.44 -7.94
CA SER A 154 7.62 7.06 -9.16
C SER A 154 7.64 8.20 -10.18
N ALA A 155 7.53 7.85 -11.47
CA ALA A 155 7.31 8.86 -12.50
C ALA A 155 5.97 9.57 -12.27
N CYS A 156 5.87 10.81 -12.73
CA CYS A 156 4.66 11.61 -12.57
C CYS A 156 3.41 10.89 -13.13
N GLY A 157 2.35 10.80 -12.33
CA GLY A 157 1.08 10.17 -12.71
C GLY A 157 1.20 8.66 -12.93
N ARG A 158 2.30 8.04 -12.49
CA ARG A 158 2.51 6.60 -12.57
C ARG A 158 2.42 5.97 -11.19
N ALA A 159 1.84 4.77 -11.17
CA ALA A 159 1.75 3.98 -9.97
C ALA A 159 3.14 3.52 -9.50
N LEU A 160 3.32 3.47 -8.19
CA LEU A 160 4.47 2.83 -7.55
C LEU A 160 4.10 1.38 -7.23
N GLN A 161 4.88 0.43 -7.71
CA GLN A 161 4.78 -0.98 -7.34
C GLN A 161 5.88 -1.33 -6.34
N VAL A 162 5.48 -1.91 -5.21
CA VAL A 162 6.36 -2.38 -4.14
C VAL A 162 6.20 -3.90 -4.01
N SER A 163 7.30 -4.64 -4.15
CA SER A 163 7.31 -6.10 -4.14
C SER A 163 8.19 -6.62 -3.01
N ALA A 164 7.58 -7.31 -2.03
CA ALA A 164 8.34 -8.01 -0.99
C ALA A 164 8.85 -9.36 -1.53
N LYS A 165 10.15 -9.61 -1.35
CA LYS A 165 10.85 -10.82 -1.79
C LYS A 165 11.61 -11.40 -0.60
N GLY A 166 11.41 -12.68 -0.30
CA GLY A 166 12.17 -13.41 0.72
C GLY A 166 13.02 -14.52 0.12
N THR A 167 14.22 -14.75 0.64
CA THR A 167 15.07 -15.88 0.25
C THR A 167 15.77 -16.44 1.48
N VAL A 168 15.85 -17.77 1.59
CA VAL A 168 16.50 -18.45 2.71
C VAL A 168 17.75 -19.18 2.22
N LYS A 169 18.88 -18.98 2.91
CA LYS A 169 20.14 -19.68 2.71
C LYS A 169 20.45 -20.51 3.96
N SER A 170 20.36 -21.83 3.83
CA SER A 170 20.57 -22.78 4.94
C SER A 170 20.90 -24.19 4.40
N GLY A 171 21.72 -24.95 5.13
CA GLY A 171 21.88 -26.40 4.91
C GLY A 171 20.78 -27.24 5.58
N LEU A 172 20.03 -26.62 6.50
CA LEU A 172 18.97 -27.22 7.31
C LEU A 172 17.59 -26.68 6.95
N THR A 173 16.55 -27.41 7.33
CA THR A 173 15.16 -26.94 7.26
C THR A 173 14.95 -25.74 8.17
N VAL A 174 14.54 -24.61 7.56
CA VAL A 174 14.14 -23.39 8.26
C VAL A 174 12.67 -23.16 7.96
N ASP A 175 11.86 -23.04 9.01
CA ASP A 175 10.50 -22.57 8.93
C ASP A 175 10.45 -21.13 9.44
N THR A 176 10.23 -20.18 8.55
CA THR A 176 9.94 -18.80 8.96
C THR A 176 8.68 -18.28 8.30
N ARG A 177 7.88 -17.57 9.08
CA ARG A 177 6.62 -16.97 8.69
C ARG A 177 6.74 -15.46 8.75
N ILE A 178 6.26 -14.77 7.73
CA ILE A 178 5.93 -13.35 7.88
C ILE A 178 4.46 -13.27 8.27
N ASP A 179 4.17 -12.47 9.29
CA ASP A 179 2.86 -12.35 9.91
C ASP A 179 2.14 -11.10 9.41
N GLY A 180 2.91 -10.04 9.11
CA GLY A 180 2.36 -8.81 8.55
C GLY A 180 3.44 -7.88 8.02
N ILE A 181 3.01 -6.97 7.15
CA ILE A 181 3.85 -5.96 6.54
C ILE A 181 3.10 -4.63 6.48
N SER A 182 3.82 -3.55 6.77
CA SER A 182 3.35 -2.17 6.58
C SER A 182 4.37 -1.38 5.78
N TYR A 183 3.87 -0.54 4.90
CA TYR A 183 4.65 0.41 4.11
C TYR A 183 4.14 1.81 4.38
N ASN A 184 5.08 2.72 4.61
CA ASN A 184 4.78 4.15 4.65
C ASN A 184 5.27 4.79 3.36
N PHE A 185 4.49 5.72 2.82
CA PHE A 185 4.80 6.42 1.58
C PHE A 185 4.78 7.92 1.77
N GLN A 186 5.69 8.58 1.06
CA GLN A 186 5.56 9.99 0.74
C GLN A 186 4.83 10.14 -0.59
N ALA A 187 4.02 11.19 -0.70
CA ALA A 187 3.37 11.58 -1.93
C ALA A 187 3.53 13.07 -2.18
N LYS A 188 3.67 13.46 -3.44
CA LYS A 188 3.68 14.87 -3.84
C LYS A 188 3.01 15.05 -5.19
N SER A 189 2.42 16.22 -5.40
CA SER A 189 1.90 16.59 -6.72
C SER A 189 3.04 16.76 -7.71
N CYS A 190 2.80 16.38 -8.96
CA CYS A 190 3.69 16.76 -10.03
C CYS A 190 3.66 18.28 -10.22
N LYS A 191 4.84 18.89 -10.38
CA LYS A 191 4.91 20.28 -10.85
C LYS A 191 4.32 20.32 -12.27
N LYS A 192 3.40 21.27 -12.50
CA LYS A 192 2.93 21.61 -13.85
C LYS A 192 4.05 22.30 -14.63
#